data_AF-A0A2S2PLG0-F1
#
_entry.id   AF-A0A2S2PLG0-F1
#
_cell.length_a   1.000
_cell.length_b   1.000
_cell.length_c   1.000
_cell.angle_alpha   90.00
_cell.angle_beta   90.00
_cell.angle_gamma   90.00
#
_symmetry.space_group_name_H-M   'P 1'
#
loop_
_entity.id
_entity.type
_entity.pdbx_description
1 polymer ?
#
loop_
_entity_poly.entity_id
_entity_poly.type
_entity_poly.pdbx_seq_one_letter_code
_entity_poly.pdbx_strand_id
1 'polypeptide(L)'
;SIRNREKLCKKLLKQPFNTLLKCKYVKYRNIFNNTIKLARNLYYQNLINFAGSDSKKIWNLIKDVSYTNKPKKSNVSNLRNNDGEKITGKQNIAHEFNSFFSKVGSVISNNIKISNFQPISFYTLNKNCYISET
;
A
#
# COMPACT_ATOMS: atom_id res chain seq x y z
N SER A 1 26.69 21.56 3.93
CA SER A 1 25.47 22.33 3.61
C SER A 1 24.92 22.05 2.20
N ILE A 2 23.60 22.26 2.01
CA ILE A 2 22.90 22.14 0.72
C ILE A 2 23.55 23.01 -0.36
N ARG A 3 23.81 24.28 -0.02
CA ARG A 3 24.43 25.27 -0.91
C ARG A 3 25.77 24.79 -1.50
N ASN A 4 26.58 24.10 -0.70
CA ASN A 4 27.86 23.57 -1.19
C ASN A 4 27.69 22.36 -2.11
N ARG A 5 26.67 21.50 -1.89
CA ARG A 5 26.32 20.40 -2.82
C ARG A 5 25.97 20.97 -4.19
N GLU A 6 25.13 22.00 -4.20
CA GLU A 6 24.68 22.67 -5.42
C GLU A 6 25.80 23.42 -6.12
N LYS A 7 26.67 24.10 -5.35
CA LYS A 7 27.86 24.76 -5.90
C LYS A 7 28.78 23.75 -6.60
N LEU A 8 29.05 22.59 -5.99
CA LEU A 8 29.86 21.54 -6.59
C LEU A 8 29.19 20.93 -7.83
N CYS A 9 27.87 20.72 -7.79
CA CYS A 9 27.09 20.25 -8.94
C CYS A 9 27.21 21.23 -10.11
N LYS A 10 26.95 22.53 -9.88
CA LYS A 10 27.06 23.59 -10.91
C LYS A 10 28.47 23.68 -11.49
N LYS A 11 29.52 23.50 -10.67
CA LYS A 11 30.91 23.47 -11.17
C LYS A 11 31.17 22.24 -12.05
N LEU A 12 30.68 21.07 -11.66
CA LEU A 12 30.85 19.83 -12.43
C LEU A 12 30.12 19.91 -13.78
N LEU A 13 28.94 20.53 -13.83
CA LEU A 13 28.20 20.77 -15.08
C LEU A 13 28.98 21.65 -16.07
N LYS A 14 29.77 22.62 -15.58
CA LYS A 14 30.62 23.47 -16.42
C LYS A 14 31.91 22.79 -16.87
N GLN A 15 32.37 21.77 -16.16
CA GLN A 15 33.63 21.06 -16.43
C GLN A 15 33.42 19.55 -16.31
N PRO A 16 32.71 18.93 -17.27
CA PRO A 16 32.26 17.54 -17.14
C PRO A 16 33.40 16.51 -17.16
N PHE A 17 34.51 16.82 -17.82
CA PHE A 17 35.68 15.94 -17.94
C PHE A 17 36.67 16.04 -16.77
N ASN A 18 36.38 16.87 -15.76
CA ASN A 18 37.24 16.99 -14.58
C ASN A 18 36.96 15.85 -13.59
N THR A 19 37.75 14.78 -13.69
CA THR A 19 37.63 13.56 -12.87
C THR A 19 37.78 13.85 -11.37
N LEU A 20 38.70 14.73 -10.98
CA LEU A 20 38.91 15.10 -9.57
C LEU A 20 37.68 15.80 -8.98
N LEU A 21 37.08 16.72 -9.75
CA LEU A 21 35.88 17.44 -9.37
C LEU A 21 34.67 16.49 -9.26
N LYS A 22 34.56 15.52 -10.17
CA LYS A 22 33.53 14.48 -10.11
C LYS A 22 33.66 13.64 -8.84
N CYS A 23 34.84 13.13 -8.52
CA CYS A 23 35.11 12.37 -7.30
C CYS A 23 34.77 13.19 -6.04
N LYS A 24 35.20 14.46 -6.01
CA LYS A 24 34.89 15.38 -4.89
C LYS A 24 33.39 15.60 -4.72
N TYR A 25 32.66 15.82 -5.81
CA TYR A 25 31.21 15.98 -5.77
C TYR A 25 30.50 14.72 -5.28
N VAL A 26 30.85 13.54 -5.80
CA VAL A 26 30.24 12.26 -5.40
C VAL A 26 30.48 11.99 -3.92
N LYS A 27 31.72 12.12 -3.44
CA LYS A 27 32.06 11.95 -2.01
C LYS A 27 31.23 12.89 -1.14
N TYR A 28 31.17 14.17 -1.51
CA TYR A 28 30.40 15.16 -0.77
C TYR A 28 28.90 14.87 -0.79
N ARG A 29 28.33 14.53 -1.96
CA ARG A 29 26.90 14.17 -2.10
C ARG A 29 26.54 12.98 -1.21
N ASN A 30 27.39 11.95 -1.19
CA ASN A 30 27.15 10.75 -0.40
C ASN A 30 27.18 11.05 1.10
N ILE A 31 28.20 11.76 1.57
CA ILE A 31 28.29 12.19 2.98
C ILE A 31 27.07 13.03 3.34
N PHE A 32 26.75 14.04 2.52
CA PHE A 32 25.62 14.93 2.74
C PHE A 32 24.28 14.18 2.82
N ASN A 33 24.03 13.25 1.89
CA ASN A 33 22.80 12.45 1.87
C ASN A 33 22.73 11.52 3.09
N ASN A 34 23.86 10.92 3.48
CA ASN A 34 23.95 10.08 4.67
C ASN A 34 23.67 10.89 5.94
N THR A 35 24.23 12.11 6.05
CA THR A 35 23.95 13.00 7.18
C THR A 35 22.47 13.36 7.27
N ILE A 36 21.82 13.68 6.15
CA ILE A 36 20.37 13.94 6.15
C ILE A 36 19.59 12.70 6.60
N LYS A 37 19.93 11.54 6.05
CA LYS A 37 19.25 10.28 6.39
C LYS A 37 19.39 9.98 7.89
N LEU A 38 20.60 10.12 8.44
CA LEU A 38 20.89 9.90 9.85
C LEU A 38 20.15 10.90 10.74
N ALA A 39 20.17 12.19 10.40
CA ALA A 39 19.43 13.21 11.15
C ALA A 39 17.91 12.94 11.14
N ARG A 40 17.34 12.54 9.99
CA ARG A 40 15.93 12.15 9.90
C ARG A 40 15.63 10.93 10.79
N ASN A 41 16.48 9.90 10.72
CA ASN A 41 16.29 8.69 11.52
C ASN A 41 16.35 9.00 13.02
N LEU A 42 17.34 9.79 13.47
CA LEU A 42 17.46 10.20 14.87
C LEU A 42 16.22 10.96 15.34
N TYR A 43 15.70 11.88 14.53
CA TYR A 43 14.48 12.62 14.85
C TYR A 43 13.29 11.68 15.11
N TYR A 44 13.03 10.75 14.19
CA TYR A 44 11.92 9.81 14.36
C TYR A 44 12.16 8.77 15.45
N GLN A 45 13.40 8.32 15.67
CA GLN A 45 13.76 7.48 16.81
C GLN A 45 13.44 8.18 18.13
N ASN A 46 13.81 9.46 18.27
CA ASN A 46 13.48 10.24 19.45
C ASN A 46 11.96 10.36 19.64
N LEU A 47 11.19 10.63 18.58
CA LEU A 47 9.73 10.68 18.66
C LEU A 47 9.10 9.35 19.08
N ILE A 48 9.61 8.22 18.57
CA ILE A 48 9.15 6.89 18.97
C ILE A 48 9.47 6.65 20.45
N ASN A 49 10.67 7.00 20.91
CA ASN A 49 11.06 6.89 22.31
C ASN A 49 10.16 7.76 23.21
N PHE A 50 9.83 8.99 22.78
CA PHE A 50 8.89 9.86 23.50
C PHE A 50 7.45 9.35 23.50
N ALA A 51 7.04 8.60 22.47
CA ALA A 51 5.71 8.00 22.43
C ALA A 51 5.56 6.83 23.44
N GLY A 52 6.66 6.17 23.82
CA GLY A 52 6.67 5.12 24.84
C GLY A 52 5.72 3.98 24.49
N SER A 53 4.76 3.69 25.37
CA SER A 53 3.74 2.64 25.17
C SER A 53 2.45 3.12 24.50
N ASP A 54 2.40 4.37 24.02
CA ASP A 54 1.23 4.91 23.34
C ASP A 54 1.19 4.43 21.87
N SER A 55 0.58 3.25 21.68
CA SER A 55 0.44 2.61 20.36
C SER A 55 -0.22 3.51 19.32
N LYS A 56 -1.12 4.42 19.72
CA LYS A 56 -1.79 5.35 18.81
C LYS A 56 -0.82 6.41 18.29
N LYS A 57 0.03 6.96 19.16
CA LYS A 57 1.09 7.90 18.76
C LYS A 57 2.12 7.23 17.87
N ILE A 58 2.56 6.02 18.21
CA ILE A 58 3.47 5.24 17.36
C ILE A 58 2.85 5.01 15.97
N TRP A 59 1.58 4.62 15.89
CA TRP A 59 0.91 4.41 14.60
C TRP A 59 0.80 5.71 13.79
N ASN A 60 0.55 6.84 14.44
CA ASN A 60 0.55 8.13 13.75
C ASN A 60 1.93 8.47 13.18
N LEU A 61 3.01 8.27 13.94
CA LEU A 61 4.38 8.47 13.48
C LEU A 61 4.73 7.57 12.29
N ILE A 62 4.34 6.28 12.33
CA ILE A 62 4.60 5.36 11.20
C ILE A 62 3.83 5.80 9.95
N LYS A 63 2.56 6.23 10.08
CA LYS A 63 1.78 6.76 8.96
C LYS A 63 2.45 7.99 8.34
N ASP A 64 2.98 8.88 9.17
CA ASP A 64 3.68 10.09 8.72
C ASP A 64 4.98 9.76 7.97
N VAL A 65 5.76 8.79 8.45
CA VAL A 65 7.01 8.36 7.79
C VAL A 65 6.75 7.61 6.49
N SER A 66 5.68 6.83 6.43
CA SER A 66 5.37 5.91 5.31
C SER A 66 4.78 6.60 4.08
N TYR A 67 4.67 7.93 4.08
CA TYR A 67 4.08 8.73 2.98
C TYR A 67 2.64 8.31 2.58
N THR A 68 1.92 7.65 3.48
CA THR A 68 0.52 7.23 3.26
C THR A 68 -0.46 8.41 3.33
N ASN A 69 0.03 9.59 3.72
CA ASN A 69 -0.76 10.82 3.91
C ASN A 69 -1.21 11.50 2.62
N LYS A 70 -0.89 10.96 1.43
CA LYS A 70 -1.63 11.34 0.23
C LYS A 70 -2.87 10.45 0.19
N PRO A 71 -4.07 10.95 0.53
CA PRO A 71 -5.27 10.23 0.14
C PRO A 71 -5.17 10.07 -1.38
N LYS A 72 -4.97 8.83 -1.84
CA LYS A 72 -5.25 8.51 -3.23
C LYS A 72 -6.76 8.74 -3.34
N LYS A 73 -7.15 9.93 -3.77
CA LYS A 73 -8.53 10.25 -4.14
C LYS A 73 -8.83 9.48 -5.43
N SER A 74 -8.89 8.16 -5.35
CA SER A 74 -9.39 7.31 -6.42
C SER A 74 -10.91 7.40 -6.37
N ASN A 75 -11.44 8.39 -7.09
CA ASN A 75 -12.87 8.43 -7.35
C ASN A 75 -13.16 7.44 -8.47
N VAL A 76 -14.05 6.48 -8.21
CA VAL A 76 -14.59 5.62 -9.26
C VAL A 76 -15.47 6.50 -10.15
N SER A 77 -15.01 6.76 -11.38
CA SER A 77 -15.71 7.65 -12.33
C SER A 77 -16.75 6.92 -13.17
N ASN A 78 -16.58 5.61 -13.35
CA ASN A 78 -17.50 4.72 -14.05
C ASN A 78 -17.26 3.27 -13.65
N LEU A 79 -18.24 2.42 -13.94
CA LEU A 79 -18.14 0.97 -13.86
C LEU A 79 -18.81 0.34 -15.08
N ARG A 80 -18.50 -0.94 -15.32
CA ARG A 80 -19.15 -1.74 -16.37
C ARG A 80 -20.00 -2.80 -15.68
N ASN A 81 -21.29 -2.87 -16.00
CA ASN A 81 -22.16 -3.91 -15.46
C ASN A 81 -21.94 -5.25 -16.18
N ASN A 82 -22.62 -6.30 -15.73
CA ASN A 82 -22.53 -7.65 -16.33
C ASN A 82 -23.02 -7.68 -17.79
N ASP A 83 -23.90 -6.76 -18.17
CA ASP A 83 -24.42 -6.60 -19.53
C ASP A 83 -23.46 -5.83 -20.45
N GLY A 84 -22.33 -5.39 -19.91
CA GLY A 84 -21.30 -4.66 -20.65
C GLY A 84 -21.59 -3.16 -20.82
N GLU A 85 -22.63 -2.64 -20.19
CA GLU A 85 -23.01 -1.22 -20.19
C GLU A 85 -22.14 -0.41 -19.23
N LYS A 86 -21.88 0.84 -19.63
CA LYS A 86 -21.08 1.78 -18.84
C LYS A 86 -21.99 2.58 -17.91
N ILE A 87 -21.89 2.33 -16.62
CA ILE A 87 -22.60 3.08 -15.59
C ILE A 87 -21.75 4.25 -15.12
N THR A 88 -22.35 5.44 -15.12
CA THR A 88 -21.74 6.70 -14.65
C THR A 88 -22.64 7.38 -13.64
N GLY A 89 -22.06 8.20 -12.78
CA GLY A 89 -22.79 8.95 -11.75
C GLY A 89 -22.81 8.22 -10.40
N LYS A 90 -22.62 8.97 -9.31
CA LYS A 90 -22.37 8.41 -7.97
C LYS A 90 -23.54 7.56 -7.47
N GLN A 91 -24.77 8.00 -7.70
CA GLN A 91 -26.00 7.32 -7.27
C GLN A 91 -26.19 6.01 -8.02
N ASN A 92 -26.02 6.02 -9.34
CA ASN A 92 -26.16 4.83 -10.17
C ASN A 92 -25.07 3.81 -9.86
N ILE A 93 -23.83 4.28 -9.62
CA ILE A 93 -22.73 3.43 -9.18
C ILE A 93 -23.05 2.76 -7.83
N ALA A 94 -23.55 3.53 -6.86
CA ALA A 94 -23.92 3.00 -5.54
C ALA A 94 -25.08 2.00 -5.64
N HIS A 95 -26.09 2.32 -6.47
CA HIS A 95 -27.21 1.41 -6.72
C HIS A 95 -26.73 0.09 -7.32
N GLU A 96 -25.81 0.14 -8.28
CA GLU A 96 -25.32 -1.07 -8.93
C GLU A 96 -24.44 -1.92 -8.02
N PHE A 97 -23.62 -1.30 -7.16
CA PHE A 97 -22.94 -2.04 -6.10
C PHE A 97 -23.92 -2.71 -5.14
N ASN A 98 -24.96 -1.99 -4.70
CA ASN A 98 -25.96 -2.56 -3.79
C ASN A 98 -26.69 -3.74 -4.47
N SER A 99 -27.16 -3.55 -5.70
CA SER A 99 -27.82 -4.60 -6.49
C SER A 99 -26.92 -5.83 -6.63
N PHE A 100 -25.65 -5.65 -6.99
CA PHE A 100 -24.68 -6.73 -7.13
C PHE A 100 -24.47 -7.49 -5.82
N PHE A 101 -24.10 -6.79 -4.74
CA PHE A 101 -23.75 -7.45 -3.47
C PHE A 101 -24.97 -8.02 -2.73
N SER A 102 -26.18 -7.49 -2.94
CA SER A 102 -27.40 -8.09 -2.41
C SER A 102 -27.82 -9.36 -3.17
N LYS A 103 -27.50 -9.47 -4.46
CA LYS A 103 -27.91 -10.61 -5.31
C LYS A 103 -26.82 -11.67 -5.48
N VAL A 104 -25.55 -11.37 -5.21
CA VAL A 104 -24.44 -12.31 -5.47
C VAL A 104 -24.62 -13.65 -4.76
N GLY A 105 -25.12 -13.63 -3.52
CA GLY A 105 -25.37 -14.86 -2.75
C GLY A 105 -26.45 -15.75 -3.36
N SER A 106 -27.56 -15.15 -3.82
CA SER A 106 -28.65 -15.92 -4.45
C SER A 106 -28.24 -16.47 -5.82
N VAL A 107 -27.48 -15.69 -6.59
CA VAL A 107 -26.90 -16.14 -7.88
C VAL A 107 -25.98 -17.34 -7.67
N ILE A 108 -25.06 -17.27 -6.69
CA ILE A 108 -24.15 -18.39 -6.38
C ILE A 108 -24.94 -19.62 -5.92
N SER A 109 -25.90 -19.46 -4.99
CA SER A 109 -26.71 -20.58 -4.49
C SER A 109 -27.48 -21.29 -5.61
N ASN A 110 -28.08 -20.52 -6.52
CA ASN A 110 -28.81 -21.07 -7.65
C ASN A 110 -27.87 -21.83 -8.61
N ASN A 111 -26.68 -21.31 -8.90
CA ASN A 111 -25.69 -22.00 -9.73
C ASN A 111 -25.22 -23.32 -9.11
N ILE A 112 -25.03 -23.37 -7.78
CA ILE A 112 -24.68 -24.60 -7.06
C ILE A 112 -25.80 -25.65 -7.20
N LYS A 113 -27.07 -25.26 -7.04
CA LYS A 113 -28.21 -26.17 -7.22
C LYS A 113 -28.26 -26.76 -8.63
N ILE A 114 -27.97 -25.94 -9.65
CA ILE A 114 -27.97 -26.36 -11.06
C ILE A 114 -26.86 -27.37 -11.36
N SER A 115 -25.71 -27.26 -10.69
CA SER A 115 -24.57 -28.17 -10.88
C SER A 115 -24.79 -29.61 -10.36
N ASN A 116 -26.00 -29.96 -9.88
CA ASN A 116 -26.34 -31.26 -9.28
C ASN A 116 -25.36 -31.70 -8.18
N PHE A 117 -24.69 -30.75 -7.52
CA PHE A 117 -23.74 -31.05 -6.47
C PHE A 117 -24.50 -31.64 -5.27
N GLN A 118 -24.37 -32.94 -5.07
CA GLN A 118 -24.97 -33.62 -3.93
C GLN A 118 -24.18 -33.24 -2.68
N PRO A 119 -24.81 -32.61 -1.67
CA PRO A 119 -24.14 -32.28 -0.43
C PRO A 119 -23.65 -33.56 0.23
N ILE A 120 -22.33 -33.72 0.36
CA ILE A 120 -21.75 -34.83 1.10
C ILE A 120 -21.93 -34.50 2.59
N SER A 121 -22.55 -35.39 3.36
CA SER A 121 -22.76 -35.16 4.79
C SER A 121 -21.41 -35.04 5.52
N PHE A 122 -21.38 -34.23 6.58
CA PHE A 122 -20.20 -34.11 7.45
C PHE A 122 -19.76 -35.49 7.99
N TYR A 123 -20.71 -36.37 8.27
CA TYR A 123 -20.45 -37.76 8.68
C TYR A 123 -19.72 -38.56 7.60
N THR A 124 -20.15 -38.44 6.33
CA THR A 124 -19.50 -39.10 5.19
C THR A 124 -18.08 -38.58 4.96
N LEU A 125 -17.86 -37.26 5.12
CA LEU A 125 -16.53 -36.64 4.97
C LEU A 125 -15.55 -37.11 6.07
N ASN A 126 -16.04 -37.32 7.29
CA ASN A 126 -15.20 -37.65 8.45
C ASN A 126 -15.18 -39.14 8.81
N LYS A 127 -15.78 -40.01 7.98
CA LYS A 127 -15.84 -41.46 8.25
C LYS A 127 -14.46 -42.11 8.49
N ASN A 128 -13.39 -41.50 7.95
CA ASN A 128 -12.01 -41.97 8.10
C ASN A 128 -11.15 -41.05 8.99
N CYS A 129 -11.72 -40.00 9.57
CA CYS A 129 -11.01 -39.08 10.46
C CYS A 129 -11.31 -39.46 11.91
N TYR A 130 -10.75 -40.57 12.38
CA TYR A 130 -10.68 -40.87 13.80
C TYR A 130 -9.60 -40.01 14.43
N ILE A 131 -9.98 -38.96 15.14
CA ILE A 131 -9.09 -38.34 16.12
C ILE A 131 -9.17 -39.25 17.34
N SER A 132 -8.16 -40.08 17.55
CA SER A 132 -8.01 -40.81 18.81
C SER A 132 -7.86 -39.77 19.93
N GLU A 133 -8.83 -39.72 20.84
CA GLU A 133 -8.71 -38.96 22.08
C GLU A 133 -7.57 -39.59 22.89
N THR A 134 -6.44 -38.88 22.95
CA THR A 134 -5.31 -39.16 23.84
C THR A 134 -5.50 -38.44 25.16
#